data_AF-A0A6D2L4N0-F1
#
_entry.id   AF-A0A6D2L4N0-F1
#
_cell.length_a   1.000
_cell.length_b   1.000
_cell.length_c   1.000
_cell.angle_alpha   90.00
_cell.angle_beta   90.00
_cell.angle_gamma   90.00
#
_symmetry.space_group_name_H-M   'P 1'
#
loop_
_entity.id
_entity.type
_entity.pdbx_description
1 polymer ?
#
loop_
_entity_poly.entity_id
_entity_poly.type
_entity_poly.pdbx_seq_one_letter_code
_entity_poly.pdbx_strand_id
1 'polypeptide(L)'
;MITIPYLTAVSTYFSYGLLFAFGQLRDYSRLIFDWWSTNNLQGYAPICLAHEDFYIRRLYHRIQDCFGRPIASAPDAWVDVVERYSNDNNKTLKRTTKSKRCLNLGSYNYLGFGSFDEYCTPRVIESLKKFSASTCSSRVDA
;
A
#
# COMPACT_ATOMS: atom_id res chain seq x y z
N MET A 1 15.69 -23.43 -14.14
CA MET A 1 16.02 -22.02 -13.85
C MET A 1 15.44 -21.18 -14.95
N ILE A 2 14.57 -20.21 -14.63
CA ILE A 2 14.02 -19.28 -15.63
C ILE A 2 15.11 -18.25 -15.93
N THR A 3 15.64 -18.25 -17.15
CA THR A 3 16.62 -17.24 -17.60
C THR A 3 15.88 -15.97 -18.00
N ILE A 4 16.13 -14.87 -17.30
CA ILE A 4 15.53 -13.57 -17.62
C ILE A 4 16.13 -13.08 -18.94
N PRO A 5 15.33 -12.69 -19.94
CA PRO A 5 15.85 -12.12 -21.17
C PRO A 5 16.71 -10.89 -20.88
N TYR A 6 17.91 -10.83 -21.50
CA TYR A 6 18.87 -9.76 -21.25
C TYR A 6 18.28 -8.36 -21.49
N LEU A 7 17.50 -8.22 -22.56
CA LEU A 7 16.81 -6.97 -22.88
C LEU A 7 15.87 -6.53 -21.75
N THR A 8 15.10 -7.45 -21.18
CA THR A 8 14.19 -7.16 -20.07
C THR A 8 14.98 -6.67 -18.86
N ALA A 9 16.03 -7.39 -18.45
CA ALA A 9 16.87 -6.99 -17.32
C ALA A 9 17.46 -5.58 -17.51
N VAL A 10 18.10 -5.31 -18.65
CA VAL A 10 18.71 -4.01 -18.95
C VAL A 10 17.67 -2.89 -18.97
N SER A 11 16.54 -3.11 -19.64
CA SER A 11 15.46 -2.11 -19.70
C SER A 11 14.90 -1.78 -18.32
N THR A 12 14.69 -2.78 -17.45
CA THR A 12 14.18 -2.59 -16.09
C THR A 12 15.14 -1.77 -15.24
N TYR A 13 16.44 -2.11 -15.25
CA TYR A 13 17.44 -1.35 -14.49
C TYR A 13 17.60 0.08 -15.03
N PHE A 14 17.56 0.25 -16.36
CA PHE A 14 17.61 1.58 -16.98
C PHE A 14 16.39 2.42 -16.59
N SER A 15 15.17 1.87 -16.66
CA SER A 15 13.95 2.56 -16.22
C SER A 15 14.01 2.94 -14.74
N TYR A 16 14.50 2.04 -13.88
CA TYR A 16 14.66 2.35 -12.45
C TYR A 16 15.69 3.47 -12.22
N GLY A 17 16.82 3.42 -12.94
CA GLY A 17 17.84 4.47 -12.91
C GLY A 17 17.30 5.84 -13.35
N LEU A 18 16.51 5.88 -14.42
CA LEU A 18 15.84 7.10 -14.86
C LEU A 18 14.90 7.67 -13.79
N LEU A 19 14.06 6.83 -13.18
CA LEU A 19 13.17 7.27 -12.10
C LEU A 19 13.94 7.88 -10.93
N PHE A 20 15.06 7.27 -10.56
CA PHE A 20 15.92 7.78 -9.50
C PHE A 20 16.57 9.11 -9.88
N ALA A 21 17.15 9.21 -11.08
CA ALA A 21 17.78 10.44 -11.57
C ALA A 21 16.78 11.62 -11.63
N PHE A 22 15.59 11.41 -12.18
CA PHE A 22 14.53 12.43 -12.20
C PHE A 22 14.01 12.76 -10.79
N GLY A 23 13.96 11.77 -9.90
CA GLY A 23 13.61 11.97 -8.50
C GLY A 23 14.59 12.93 -7.81
N GLN A 24 15.89 12.70 -7.99
CA GLN A 24 16.95 13.54 -7.43
C GLN A 24 16.92 14.94 -8.03
N LEU A 25 16.83 15.07 -9.36
CA LEU A 25 16.74 16.35 -10.05
C LEU A 25 15.57 17.21 -9.51
N ARG A 26 14.43 16.58 -9.20
CA ARG A 26 13.26 17.27 -8.63
C ARG A 26 13.45 17.66 -7.15
N ASP A 27 14.20 16.88 -6.36
CA ASP A 27 14.56 17.26 -4.98
C ASP A 27 15.57 18.41 -4.98
N TYR A 28 16.56 18.39 -5.87
CA TYR A 28 17.49 19.51 -6.06
C TYR A 28 16.78 20.78 -6.53
N SER A 29 15.88 20.69 -7.51
CA SER A 29 15.09 21.84 -7.93
C SER A 29 14.26 22.40 -6.77
N ARG A 30 13.64 21.51 -5.96
CA ARG A 30 12.88 21.92 -4.78
C ARG A 30 13.76 22.68 -3.78
N LEU A 31 14.97 22.21 -3.50
CA LEU A 31 15.89 22.89 -2.60
C LEU A 31 16.24 24.31 -3.07
N ILE A 32 16.37 24.50 -4.39
CA ILE A 32 16.68 25.80 -4.99
C ILE A 32 15.47 26.75 -4.91
N PHE A 33 14.26 26.28 -5.20
CA PHE A 33 13.05 27.12 -5.25
C PHE A 33 12.39 27.34 -3.88
N ASP A 34 12.38 26.33 -3.00
CA ASP A 34 11.71 26.36 -1.69
C ASP A 34 12.66 26.77 -0.55
N TRP A 35 13.79 27.45 -0.83
CA TRP A 35 14.74 27.93 0.19
C TRP A 35 14.01 28.66 1.34
N TRP A 36 12.96 29.42 1.04
CA TRP A 36 12.23 30.26 1.98
C TRP A 36 11.18 29.52 2.83
N SER A 37 10.91 28.24 2.59
CA SER A 37 9.82 27.50 3.24
C SER A 37 10.30 26.19 3.88
N THR A 38 11.13 26.30 4.93
CA THR A 38 11.47 25.13 5.76
C THR A 38 10.62 25.12 7.02
N ASN A 39 9.43 24.52 6.94
CA ASN A 39 8.66 24.14 8.14
C ASN A 39 9.26 22.87 8.75
N ASN A 40 10.43 22.99 9.36
CA ASN A 40 10.98 21.93 10.18
C ASN A 40 10.28 21.99 11.54
N LEU A 41 9.58 20.91 11.92
CA LEU A 41 9.04 20.75 13.26
C LEU A 41 10.21 20.65 14.26
N GLN A 42 10.56 21.77 14.87
CA GLN A 42 11.64 21.86 15.85
C GLN A 42 11.36 20.90 17.03
N GLY A 43 12.34 20.08 17.40
CA GLY A 43 12.27 19.20 18.58
C GLY A 43 11.71 17.80 18.32
N TYR A 44 11.34 17.45 17.09
CA TYR A 44 10.89 16.11 16.74
C TYR A 44 11.95 15.35 15.95
N ALA A 45 12.12 14.06 16.28
CA ALA A 45 12.93 13.16 15.47
C ALA A 45 12.24 12.92 14.12
N PRO A 46 13.00 12.79 13.01
CA PRO A 46 12.42 12.44 11.72
C PRO A 46 11.76 11.05 11.80
N ILE A 47 10.54 10.93 11.26
CA ILE A 47 9.77 9.68 11.28
C ILE A 47 10.38 8.62 10.36
N CYS A 48 10.99 9.05 9.25
CA CYS A 48 11.64 8.18 8.27
C CYS A 48 13.06 8.65 7.99
N LEU A 49 13.93 7.73 7.56
CA LEU A 49 15.26 8.08 7.06
C LEU A 49 15.16 8.84 5.74
N ALA A 50 16.17 9.67 5.41
CA ALA A 50 16.15 10.50 4.22
C ALA A 50 15.95 9.71 2.90
N HIS A 51 16.53 8.51 2.82
CA HIS A 51 16.37 7.63 1.66
C HIS A 51 14.97 7.03 1.55
N GLU A 52 14.33 6.71 2.67
CA GLU A 52 12.97 6.18 2.73
C GLU A 52 11.96 7.26 2.35
N ASP A 53 12.14 8.48 2.88
CA ASP A 53 11.34 9.64 2.53
C ASP A 53 11.46 9.96 1.02
N PHE A 54 12.68 9.96 0.47
CA PHE A 54 12.89 10.09 -0.97
C PHE A 54 12.12 9.03 -1.76
N TYR A 55 12.26 7.75 -1.36
CA TYR A 55 11.59 6.64 -2.03
C TYR A 55 10.06 6.80 -2.02
N ILE A 56 9.48 7.12 -0.85
CA ILE A 56 8.04 7.32 -0.72
C ILE A 56 7.57 8.48 -1.61
N ARG A 57 8.24 9.63 -1.54
CA ARG A 57 7.85 10.85 -2.27
C ARG A 57 8.00 10.74 -3.78
N ARG A 58 9.06 10.08 -4.27
CA ARG A 58 9.46 10.14 -5.69
C ARG A 58 9.10 8.89 -6.47
N LEU A 59 9.06 7.74 -5.81
CA LEU A 59 8.77 6.44 -6.44
C LEU A 59 7.40 5.93 -6.01
N TYR A 60 7.20 5.65 -4.72
CA TYR A 60 6.03 4.93 -4.23
C TYR A 60 4.70 5.62 -4.55
N HIS A 61 4.56 6.93 -4.30
CA HIS A 61 3.31 7.63 -4.58
C HIS A 61 2.86 7.52 -6.04
N ARG A 62 3.78 7.37 -7.01
CA ARG A 62 3.39 7.21 -8.42
C ARG A 62 2.62 5.91 -8.67
N ILE A 63 2.96 4.87 -7.93
CA ILE A 63 2.48 3.50 -8.12
C ILE A 63 1.57 3.01 -6.99
N GLN A 64 1.36 3.80 -5.94
CA GLN A 64 0.64 3.33 -4.74
C GLN A 64 -0.79 2.87 -5.04
N ASP A 65 -1.43 3.38 -6.10
CA ASP A 65 -2.76 2.93 -6.51
C ASP A 65 -2.74 1.55 -7.21
N CYS A 66 -1.57 1.06 -7.63
CA CYS A 66 -1.44 -0.30 -8.14
C CYS A 66 -1.44 -1.34 -7.01
N PHE A 67 -0.87 -1.00 -5.85
CA PHE A 67 -0.65 -1.95 -4.75
C PHE A 67 -1.62 -1.78 -3.59
N GLY A 68 -2.05 -0.55 -3.30
CA GLY A 68 -2.83 -0.24 -2.11
C GLY A 68 -4.33 -0.16 -2.36
N ARG A 69 -4.91 -1.01 -3.23
CA ARG A 69 -6.35 -0.96 -3.57
C ARG A 69 -7.20 -1.59 -2.45
N PRO A 70 -8.05 -0.83 -1.75
CA PRO A 70 -8.88 -1.39 -0.71
C PRO A 70 -10.00 -2.24 -1.31
N ILE A 71 -10.32 -3.34 -0.65
CA ILE A 71 -11.44 -4.22 -0.99
C ILE A 71 -12.55 -4.07 0.04
N ALA A 72 -13.79 -4.25 -0.41
CA ALA A 72 -15.00 -4.22 0.43
C ALA A 72 -15.68 -5.60 0.53
N SER A 73 -15.02 -6.66 0.06
CA SER A 73 -15.47 -8.04 0.13
C SER A 73 -14.45 -8.92 0.86
N ALA A 74 -14.83 -10.17 1.11
CA ALA A 74 -13.84 -11.19 1.45
C ALA A 74 -12.84 -11.38 0.28
N PRO A 75 -11.56 -11.68 0.56
CA PRO A 75 -10.53 -11.95 -0.44
C PRO A 75 -10.69 -13.33 -1.09
N ASP A 76 -11.80 -13.52 -1.80
CA ASP A 76 -12.08 -14.73 -2.58
C ASP A 76 -11.53 -14.64 -4.01
N ALA A 77 -11.82 -15.61 -4.88
CA ALA A 77 -11.52 -15.58 -6.31
C ALA A 77 -12.04 -14.31 -6.99
N TRP A 78 -13.12 -13.73 -6.48
CA TRP A 78 -13.65 -12.45 -6.92
C TRP A 78 -13.76 -11.48 -5.76
N VAL A 79 -13.27 -10.26 -5.98
CA VAL A 79 -13.23 -9.20 -4.95
C VAL A 79 -13.92 -7.93 -5.43
N ASP A 80 -14.54 -7.22 -4.49
CA ASP A 80 -15.11 -5.90 -4.74
C ASP A 80 -14.09 -4.83 -4.38
N VAL A 81 -13.41 -4.29 -5.39
CA VAL A 81 -12.39 -3.26 -5.22
C VAL A 81 -13.07 -1.90 -5.11
N VAL A 82 -12.76 -1.15 -4.05
CA VAL A 82 -13.34 0.19 -3.85
C VAL A 82 -12.67 1.19 -4.78
N GLU A 83 -13.47 1.96 -5.51
CA GLU A 83 -12.94 2.96 -6.42
C GLU A 83 -12.39 4.16 -5.65
N ARG A 84 -11.26 4.68 -6.13
CA ARG A 84 -10.63 5.89 -5.59
C ARG A 84 -10.18 6.79 -6.72
N TYR A 85 -10.06 8.07 -6.42
CA TYR A 85 -9.46 9.04 -7.32
C TYR A 85 -8.42 9.88 -6.57
N SER A 86 -7.51 10.48 -7.34
CA SER A 86 -6.52 11.43 -6.86
C SER A 86 -6.52 12.65 -7.77
N ASN A 87 -6.37 13.82 -7.16
CA ASN A 87 -6.23 15.10 -7.87
C ASN A 87 -4.80 15.66 -7.74
N ASP A 88 -3.89 14.92 -7.12
CA ASP A 88 -2.55 15.37 -6.72
C ASP A 88 -1.46 14.34 -7.07
N ASN A 89 -1.63 13.68 -8.21
CA ASN A 89 -0.70 12.67 -8.74
C ASN A 89 -0.44 11.54 -7.74
N ASN A 90 -1.53 10.95 -7.24
CA ASN A 90 -1.52 9.86 -6.27
C ASN A 90 -0.77 10.19 -4.98
N LYS A 91 -0.77 11.44 -4.51
CA LYS A 91 -0.28 11.75 -3.16
C LYS A 91 -1.37 11.48 -2.12
N THR A 92 -2.60 11.89 -2.41
CA THR A 92 -3.80 11.55 -1.64
C THR A 92 -4.78 10.74 -2.50
N LEU A 93 -5.40 9.73 -1.89
CA LEU A 93 -6.37 8.86 -2.54
C LEU A 93 -7.71 8.99 -1.81
N LYS A 94 -8.70 9.57 -2.50
CA LYS A 94 -10.04 9.78 -1.96
C LYS A 94 -10.94 8.61 -2.34
N ARG A 95 -11.52 7.97 -1.33
CA ARG A 95 -12.46 6.85 -1.48
C ARG A 95 -13.80 7.34 -2.02
N THR A 96 -14.36 6.61 -2.98
CA THR A 96 -15.75 6.83 -3.43
C THR A 96 -16.71 5.85 -2.74
N THR A 97 -18.00 5.99 -2.99
CA THR A 97 -19.03 5.02 -2.56
C THR A 97 -19.16 3.83 -3.50
N LYS A 98 -18.49 3.86 -4.66
CA LYS A 98 -18.59 2.83 -5.69
C LYS A 98 -17.54 1.73 -5.47
N SER A 99 -17.90 0.52 -5.83
CA SER A 99 -16.99 -0.62 -5.92
C SER A 99 -17.14 -1.30 -7.28
N LYS A 100 -16.07 -1.98 -7.70
CA LYS A 100 -16.02 -2.74 -8.94
C LYS A 100 -15.65 -4.19 -8.63
N ARG A 101 -16.46 -5.11 -9.15
CA ARG A 101 -16.19 -6.55 -9.08
C ARG A 101 -15.02 -6.90 -9.99
N CYS A 102 -13.97 -7.48 -9.44
CA CYS A 102 -12.73 -7.83 -10.13
C CYS A 102 -12.32 -9.26 -9.80
N LEU A 103 -11.67 -9.94 -10.77
CA LEU A 103 -11.02 -11.22 -10.52
C LEU A 103 -9.77 -11.00 -9.66
N ASN A 104 -9.62 -11.76 -8.59
CA ASN A 104 -8.49 -11.67 -7.68
C ASN A 104 -7.30 -12.46 -8.24
N LEU A 105 -6.35 -11.73 -8.82
CA LEU A 105 -5.07 -12.28 -9.29
C LEU A 105 -3.89 -11.91 -8.38
N GLY A 106 -4.14 -11.11 -7.34
CA GLY A 106 -3.11 -10.56 -6.47
C GLY A 106 -2.89 -11.35 -5.19
N SER A 107 -3.80 -12.26 -4.85
CA SER A 107 -3.71 -13.09 -3.65
C SER A 107 -4.33 -14.46 -3.90
N TYR A 108 -3.92 -15.43 -3.09
CA TYR A 108 -4.40 -16.80 -3.17
C TYR A 108 -4.92 -17.22 -1.80
N ASN A 109 -6.16 -17.70 -1.74
CA ASN A 109 -6.75 -18.23 -0.52
C ASN A 109 -6.25 -19.67 -0.28
N TYR A 110 -4.98 -19.80 0.09
CA TYR A 110 -4.29 -21.10 0.17
C TYR A 110 -4.96 -22.08 1.14
N LEU A 111 -5.45 -21.59 2.28
CA LEU A 111 -6.09 -22.43 3.31
C LEU A 111 -7.61 -22.53 3.15
N GLY A 112 -8.22 -21.83 2.18
CA GLY A 112 -9.67 -21.80 2.01
C GLY A 112 -10.43 -20.88 2.99
N PHE A 113 -9.84 -20.52 4.14
CA PHE A 113 -10.50 -19.70 5.18
C PHE A 113 -10.57 -18.19 4.89
N GLY A 114 -10.00 -17.72 3.79
CA GLY A 114 -10.06 -16.30 3.38
C GLY A 114 -11.42 -15.87 2.82
N SER A 115 -12.32 -16.81 2.53
CA SER A 115 -13.69 -16.52 2.07
C SER A 115 -14.72 -16.89 3.14
N PHE A 116 -15.99 -16.63 2.83
CA PHE A 116 -17.09 -17.09 3.66
C PHE A 116 -17.14 -18.62 3.67
N ASP A 117 -17.23 -19.19 4.87
CA ASP A 117 -17.40 -20.63 5.09
C ASP A 117 -18.68 -20.85 5.90
N GLU A 118 -19.55 -21.73 5.40
CA GLU A 118 -20.88 -21.98 5.96
C GLU A 118 -20.82 -22.52 7.41
N TYR A 119 -19.75 -23.25 7.75
CA TYR A 119 -19.58 -23.84 9.08
C TYR A 119 -18.82 -22.89 10.02
N CYS A 120 -17.68 -22.37 9.61
CA CYS A 120 -16.76 -21.59 10.42
C CYS A 120 -17.21 -20.14 10.61
N THR A 121 -17.66 -19.46 9.54
CA THR A 121 -17.93 -18.01 9.61
C THR A 121 -19.02 -17.65 10.63
N PRO A 122 -20.18 -18.32 10.70
CA PRO A 122 -21.20 -18.02 11.70
C PRO A 122 -20.71 -18.19 13.14
N ARG A 123 -19.91 -19.24 13.40
CA ARG A 123 -19.35 -19.54 14.73
C ARG A 123 -18.31 -18.50 15.16
N VAL A 124 -17.48 -18.05 14.23
CA VAL A 124 -16.51 -16.96 14.48
C VAL A 124 -17.26 -15.66 14.77
N ILE A 125 -18.30 -15.33 14.00
CA ILE A 125 -19.13 -14.13 14.25
C ILE A 125 -19.79 -14.20 15.62
N GLU A 126 -20.37 -15.34 16.01
CA GLU A 126 -20.96 -15.53 17.33
C GLU A 126 -19.94 -15.36 18.46
N SER A 127 -18.75 -15.94 18.28
CA SER A 127 -17.65 -15.82 19.22
C SER A 127 -17.20 -14.36 19.37
N LEU A 128 -17.07 -13.63 18.26
CA LEU A 128 -16.73 -12.20 18.27
C LEU A 128 -17.82 -11.34 18.93
N LYS A 129 -19.10 -11.68 18.73
CA LYS A 129 -20.21 -11.00 19.44
C LYS A 129 -20.17 -11.25 20.94
N LYS A 130 -19.77 -12.46 21.36
CA LYS A 130 -19.69 -12.85 22.77
C LYS A 130 -18.45 -12.26 23.47
N PHE A 131 -17.30 -12.26 22.81
CA PHE A 131 -16.01 -11.96 23.42
C PHE A 131 -15.35 -10.65 22.92
N SER A 132 -15.97 -9.94 21.98
CA SER A 132 -15.41 -8.76 21.29
C SER A 132 -14.13 -9.04 20.49
N ALA A 133 -13.85 -8.21 19.48
CA ALA A 133 -12.61 -8.24 18.71
C ALA A 133 -11.40 -7.67 19.48
N SER A 134 -11.65 -7.00 20.61
CA SER A 134 -10.64 -6.32 21.43
C SER A 134 -10.53 -6.93 22.83
N THR A 135 -10.75 -8.23 22.98
CA THR A 135 -10.21 -8.93 24.13
C THR A 135 -8.69 -8.96 23.95
N CYS A 136 -8.02 -7.88 24.40
CA CYS A 136 -6.59 -7.89 24.65
C CYS A 136 -6.26 -9.21 25.36
N SER A 137 -5.19 -9.88 24.96
CA SER A 137 -4.69 -11.06 25.70
C SER A 137 -4.83 -10.79 27.19
N SER A 138 -5.39 -11.74 27.96
CA SER A 138 -5.28 -11.64 29.41
C SER A 138 -3.80 -11.40 29.73
N ARG A 139 -3.51 -10.45 30.63
CA ARG A 139 -2.17 -10.34 31.22
C ARG A 139 -1.87 -11.67 31.90
N VAL A 140 -1.24 -12.58 31.16
CA VAL A 140 -0.65 -13.82 31.67
C VAL A 140 0.69 -13.93 30.99
N ASP A 141 1.59 -13.07 31.44
CA ASP A 141 2.95 -13.45 31.78
C ASP A 141 3.21 -12.77 33.14
N ALA A 142 3.21 -13.60 34.18
CA ALA A 142 3.72 -13.31 35.51
C ALA A 142 5.02 -14.11 35.67
#